data_AF-A0A170SQE3-F1
#
_entry.id   AF-A0A170SQE3-F1
#
_cell.length_a   1.000
_cell.length_b   1.000
_cell.length_c   1.000
_cell.angle_alpha   90.00
_cell.angle_beta   90.00
_cell.angle_gamma   90.00
#
_symmetry.space_group_name_H-M   'P 1'
#
loop_
_entity.id
_entity.type
_entity.pdbx_description
1 polymer ?
#
loop_
_entity_poly.entity_id
_entity_poly.type
_entity_poly.pdbx_seq_one_letter_code
_entity_poly.pdbx_strand_id
1 'polypeptide(L)'
;TSEKKGFTCPQIAILIAYTRMFLKNEVMVSNIFNHSSSLSNLYESQYLLSYFPQYIRDNFAPYIRQHPLKKEILVTCIVNDIVNRMGCTFVNHIIENIGITAENVIKIYIITTHIYNLYEVWEALDALDSKIHINIYTTLIREVQRFVGQITFWFMRNSSKFVNIDTQLSELSSQIRVIEENITNILYNEYLEVYNNTLSSLTKHNIDKSVVQKITALKFLTVSLDIIHLTNSSNLPILTVGKLYFQLRSLLNFNRIRDLARDMELSSSYWQRVAIRNLLDELNDYQYIITENIIRQAKPTLSLALKLDKDCDIINDTIQEWHSKNQDKLNRYYNFLNEINTNQLDLSKLMLIIKSLDMFIR
;
A
#
# COMPACT_ATOMS: atom_id res chain seq x y z
N THR A 1 -30.02 -4.63 5.06
CA THR A 1 -31.15 -3.92 5.70
C THR A 1 -32.10 -3.45 4.63
N SER A 2 -33.39 -3.74 4.78
CA SER A 2 -34.47 -3.58 3.78
C SER A 2 -34.74 -2.15 3.29
N GLU A 3 -34.04 -1.13 3.82
CA GLU A 3 -34.21 0.28 3.42
C GLU A 3 -32.94 0.94 2.84
N LYS A 4 -31.83 0.23 2.58
CA LYS A 4 -30.51 0.82 2.25
C LYS A 4 -29.99 1.89 3.23
N LYS A 5 -30.68 2.11 4.36
CA LYS A 5 -30.18 2.89 5.49
C LYS A 5 -29.08 2.06 6.16
N GLY A 6 -27.89 2.64 6.28
CA GLY A 6 -26.75 2.03 6.96
C GLY A 6 -27.04 1.75 8.45
N PHE A 7 -26.08 1.17 9.15
CA PHE A 7 -26.20 0.93 10.59
C PHE A 7 -26.25 2.24 11.37
N THR A 8 -27.01 2.26 12.47
CA THR A 8 -27.06 3.40 13.39
C THR A 8 -25.82 3.42 14.30
N CYS A 9 -25.54 4.57 14.93
CA CYS A 9 -24.40 4.71 15.86
C CYS A 9 -24.41 3.65 16.98
N PRO A 10 -25.55 3.36 17.66
CA PRO A 10 -25.60 2.30 18.66
C PRO A 10 -25.29 0.91 18.10
N GLN A 11 -25.77 0.59 16.89
CA GLN A 11 -25.49 -0.69 16.23
C GLN A 11 -24.01 -0.83 15.89
N ILE A 12 -23.39 0.25 15.38
CA ILE A 12 -21.94 0.28 15.09
C ILE A 12 -21.12 0.12 16.36
N ALA A 13 -21.52 0.76 17.47
CA ALA A 13 -20.83 0.62 18.75
C ALA A 13 -20.84 -0.83 19.26
N ILE A 14 -21.98 -1.52 19.13
CA ILE A 14 -22.10 -2.95 19.46
C ILE A 14 -21.17 -3.79 18.58
N LEU A 15 -21.18 -3.58 17.27
CA LEU A 15 -20.29 -4.28 16.33
C LEU A 15 -18.81 -4.08 16.68
N ILE A 16 -18.40 -2.84 16.96
CA ILE A 16 -17.04 -2.52 17.38
C ILE A 16 -16.65 -3.28 18.66
N ALA A 17 -17.53 -3.33 19.66
CA ALA A 17 -17.27 -4.02 20.91
C ALA A 17 -17.09 -5.54 20.70
N TYR A 18 -17.98 -6.17 19.93
CA TYR A 18 -17.87 -7.59 19.60
C TYR A 18 -16.61 -7.90 18.77
N THR A 19 -16.28 -7.08 17.78
CA THR A 19 -15.05 -7.25 17.00
C THR A 19 -13.82 -7.17 17.89
N ARG A 20 -13.74 -6.21 18.82
CA ARG A 20 -12.62 -6.12 19.76
C ARG A 20 -12.52 -7.35 20.64
N MET A 21 -13.64 -7.84 21.18
CA MET A 21 -13.65 -9.04 22.01
C MET A 21 -13.18 -10.28 21.24
N PHE A 22 -13.69 -10.47 20.02
CA PHE A 22 -13.30 -11.54 19.12
C PHE A 22 -11.79 -11.49 18.81
N LEU A 23 -11.30 -10.35 18.33
CA LEU A 23 -9.88 -10.21 17.97
C LEU A 23 -8.95 -10.36 19.19
N LYS A 24 -9.35 -9.88 20.37
CA LYS A 24 -8.56 -10.09 21.59
C LYS A 24 -8.41 -11.59 21.91
N ASN A 25 -9.49 -12.36 21.78
CA ASN A 25 -9.44 -13.80 22.03
C ASN A 25 -8.54 -14.52 21.02
N GLU A 26 -8.68 -14.19 19.72
CA GLU A 26 -7.83 -14.75 18.66
C GLU A 26 -6.34 -14.48 18.89
N VAL A 27 -5.98 -13.23 19.21
CA VAL A 27 -4.57 -12.84 19.44
C VAL A 27 -4.03 -13.38 20.75
N MET A 28 -4.88 -13.55 21.77
CA MET A 28 -4.43 -14.06 23.07
C MET A 28 -3.97 -15.53 22.99
N VAL A 29 -4.59 -16.33 22.13
CA VAL A 29 -4.22 -17.74 21.92
C VAL A 29 -3.17 -17.91 20.83
N SER A 30 -2.90 -16.86 20.05
CA SER A 30 -1.92 -16.91 18.96
C SER A 30 -0.46 -16.86 19.43
N ASN A 31 0.43 -17.14 18.48
CA ASN A 31 1.89 -17.11 18.67
C ASN A 31 2.51 -15.80 18.17
N ILE A 32 1.71 -14.74 18.00
CA ILE A 32 2.13 -13.47 17.39
C ILE A 32 3.28 -12.78 18.14
N PHE A 33 3.47 -13.10 19.41
CA PHE A 33 4.53 -12.54 20.25
C PHE A 33 5.78 -13.43 20.32
N ASN A 34 5.73 -14.64 19.74
CA ASN A 34 6.82 -15.61 19.69
C ASN A 34 7.62 -15.44 18.39
N HIS A 35 8.23 -14.27 18.21
CA HIS A 35 8.90 -13.89 16.97
C HIS A 35 10.33 -13.39 17.22
N SER A 36 11.04 -13.08 16.13
CA SER A 36 12.41 -12.56 16.18
C SER A 36 12.53 -11.27 17.00
N SER A 37 13.75 -10.98 17.46
CA SER A 37 14.05 -9.82 18.31
C SER A 37 13.54 -8.50 17.76
N SER A 38 13.61 -8.29 16.44
CA SER A 38 13.16 -7.04 15.80
C SER A 38 11.68 -6.77 16.01
N LEU A 39 10.81 -7.76 15.77
CA LEU A 39 9.36 -7.57 15.90
C LEU A 39 8.94 -7.48 17.37
N SER A 40 9.62 -8.22 18.26
CA SER A 40 9.45 -8.07 19.71
C SER A 40 9.78 -6.65 20.20
N ASN A 41 10.85 -6.04 19.69
CA ASN A 41 11.22 -4.66 20.01
C ASN A 41 10.17 -3.66 19.51
N LEU A 42 9.54 -3.92 18.37
CA LEU A 42 8.44 -3.08 17.86
C LEU A 42 7.21 -3.16 18.75
N TYR A 43 6.78 -4.37 19.12
CA TYR A 43 5.66 -4.54 20.04
C TYR A 43 5.91 -3.80 21.37
N GLU A 44 7.12 -3.94 21.89
CA GLU A 44 7.49 -3.32 23.15
C GLU A 44 7.49 -1.79 23.08
N SER A 45 8.19 -1.22 22.10
CA SER A 45 8.34 0.23 21.97
C SER A 45 7.02 0.92 21.60
N GLN A 46 6.27 0.36 20.64
CA GLN A 46 5.08 1.01 20.10
C GLN A 46 3.82 0.81 20.94
N TYR A 47 3.68 -0.34 21.60
CA TYR A 47 2.44 -0.69 22.29
C TYR A 47 2.62 -0.87 23.80
N LEU A 48 3.66 -1.59 24.25
CA LEU A 48 3.79 -1.86 25.67
C LEU A 48 4.21 -0.62 26.46
N LEU A 49 5.28 0.05 26.04
CA LEU A 49 5.78 1.22 26.75
C LEU A 49 4.77 2.38 26.65
N SER A 50 4.23 2.62 25.46
CA SER A 50 3.27 3.71 25.22
C SER A 50 2.00 3.64 26.09
N TYR A 51 1.61 2.44 26.54
CA TYR A 51 0.50 2.25 27.48
C TYR A 51 0.72 2.91 28.85
N PHE A 52 1.97 2.93 29.35
CA PHE A 52 2.28 3.49 30.65
C PHE A 52 2.62 4.98 30.55
N PRO A 53 2.26 5.81 31.56
CA PRO A 53 2.67 7.22 31.61
C PRO A 53 4.18 7.43 31.47
N GLN A 54 4.60 8.57 30.89
CA GLN A 54 6.01 8.90 30.61
C GLN A 54 6.93 8.70 31.83
N TYR A 55 6.52 9.19 33.00
CA TYR A 55 7.30 9.03 34.23
C TYR A 55 7.59 7.56 34.59
N ILE A 56 6.61 6.66 34.36
CA ILE A 56 6.78 5.22 34.63
C ILE A 56 7.69 4.60 33.57
N ARG A 57 7.54 4.99 32.30
CA ARG A 57 8.41 4.52 31.21
C ARG A 57 9.88 4.81 31.51
N ASP A 58 10.20 6.05 31.86
CA ASP A 58 11.60 6.50 31.98
C ASP A 58 12.30 5.87 33.19
N ASN A 59 11.59 5.69 34.30
CA ASN A 59 12.17 5.20 35.55
C ASN A 59 12.06 3.67 35.72
N PHE A 60 11.09 3.02 35.06
CA PHE A 60 10.75 1.61 35.34
C PHE A 60 10.63 0.74 34.07
N ALA A 61 11.16 1.16 32.91
CA ALA A 61 11.15 0.35 31.70
C ALA A 61 11.59 -1.14 31.88
N PRO A 62 12.64 -1.47 32.65
CA PRO A 62 13.01 -2.87 32.90
C PRO A 62 11.90 -3.69 33.59
N TYR A 63 11.17 -3.08 34.52
CA TYR A 63 10.05 -3.73 35.21
C TYR A 63 8.82 -3.88 34.31
N ILE A 64 8.57 -2.89 33.44
CA ILE A 64 7.48 -2.98 32.44
C ILE A 64 7.70 -4.17 31.50
N ARG A 65 8.96 -4.44 31.09
CA ARG A 65 9.30 -5.58 30.23
C ARG A 65 8.99 -6.94 30.84
N GLN A 66 9.03 -7.03 32.17
CA GLN A 66 8.77 -8.23 32.97
C GLN A 66 7.36 -8.24 33.55
N HIS A 67 6.50 -7.29 33.15
CA HIS A 67 5.17 -7.16 33.71
C HIS A 67 4.35 -8.44 33.50
N PRO A 68 3.68 -8.99 34.53
CA PRO A 68 2.96 -10.25 34.43
C PRO A 68 1.85 -10.21 33.39
N LEU A 69 1.23 -9.04 33.18
CA LEU A 69 0.19 -8.82 32.16
C LEU A 69 0.72 -8.27 30.82
N LYS A 70 2.02 -8.41 30.53
CA LYS A 70 2.63 -7.85 29.31
C LYS A 70 1.87 -8.29 28.05
N LYS A 71 1.49 -9.57 27.98
CA LYS A 71 0.78 -10.13 26.83
C LYS A 71 -0.61 -9.50 26.68
N GLU A 72 -1.37 -9.41 27.76
CA GLU A 72 -2.73 -8.87 27.79
C GLU A 72 -2.76 -7.37 27.44
N ILE A 73 -1.78 -6.61 27.92
CA ILE A 73 -1.61 -5.19 27.59
C ILE A 73 -1.33 -5.03 26.10
N LEU A 74 -0.37 -5.80 25.56
CA LEU A 74 -0.03 -5.79 24.13
C LEU A 74 -1.25 -6.12 23.27
N VAL A 75 -1.95 -7.22 23.56
CA VAL A 75 -3.16 -7.65 22.84
C VAL A 75 -4.20 -6.53 22.85
N THR A 76 -4.45 -5.93 24.01
CA THR A 76 -5.46 -4.88 24.14
C THR A 76 -5.09 -3.64 23.34
N CYS A 77 -3.82 -3.20 23.39
CA CYS A 77 -3.36 -2.02 22.68
C CYS A 77 -3.42 -2.23 21.15
N ILE A 78 -2.91 -3.37 20.66
CA ILE A 78 -2.89 -3.70 19.23
C ILE A 78 -4.31 -3.79 18.66
N VAL A 79 -5.21 -4.51 19.33
CA VAL A 79 -6.59 -4.66 18.84
C VAL A 79 -7.32 -3.32 18.84
N ASN A 80 -7.14 -2.50 19.89
CA ASN A 80 -7.72 -1.16 19.92
C ASN A 80 -7.18 -0.28 18.80
N ASP A 81 -5.87 -0.31 18.55
CA ASP A 81 -5.23 0.46 17.48
C ASP A 81 -5.83 0.14 16.11
N ILE A 82 -5.90 -1.15 15.77
CA ILE A 82 -6.46 -1.62 14.49
C ILE A 82 -7.93 -1.23 14.38
N VAL A 83 -8.75 -1.52 15.40
CA VAL A 83 -10.19 -1.26 15.32
C VAL A 83 -10.50 0.23 15.26
N ASN A 84 -9.74 1.07 15.97
CA ASN A 84 -9.91 2.52 15.94
C ASN A 84 -9.51 3.11 14.59
N ARG A 85 -8.37 2.68 14.02
CA ARG A 85 -7.82 3.25 12.79
C ARG A 85 -8.45 2.67 11.53
N MET A 86 -8.74 1.37 11.51
CA MET A 86 -9.19 0.64 10.31
C MET A 86 -10.67 0.24 10.37
N GLY A 87 -11.31 0.32 11.54
CA GLY A 87 -12.70 -0.04 11.74
C GLY A 87 -12.93 -1.53 12.01
N CYS A 88 -14.18 -1.88 12.31
CA CYS A 88 -14.57 -3.22 12.77
C CYS A 88 -14.63 -4.30 11.68
N THR A 89 -14.57 -3.92 10.40
CA THR A 89 -14.67 -4.85 9.26
C THR A 89 -13.33 -5.21 8.65
N PHE A 90 -12.26 -4.45 8.92
CA PHE A 90 -10.97 -4.58 8.25
C PHE A 90 -10.39 -5.99 8.30
N VAL A 91 -10.23 -6.54 9.52
CA VAL A 91 -9.62 -7.86 9.70
C VAL A 91 -10.46 -8.95 9.05
N ASN A 92 -11.76 -8.98 9.33
CA ASN A 92 -12.66 -9.99 8.74
C ASN A 92 -12.70 -9.90 7.21
N HIS A 93 -12.67 -8.69 6.63
CA HIS A 93 -12.66 -8.54 5.19
C HIS A 93 -11.40 -9.14 4.54
N ILE A 94 -10.24 -9.02 5.19
CA ILE A 94 -9.01 -9.64 4.70
C ILE A 94 -9.06 -11.16 4.87
N ILE A 95 -9.55 -11.65 6.01
CA ILE A 95 -9.72 -13.09 6.27
C ILE A 95 -10.64 -13.74 5.24
N GLU A 96 -11.79 -13.13 4.94
CA GLU A 96 -12.76 -13.66 3.96
C GLU A 96 -12.21 -13.69 2.53
N ASN A 97 -11.41 -12.70 2.14
CA ASN A 97 -10.89 -12.61 0.78
C ASN A 97 -9.64 -13.50 0.54
N ILE A 98 -8.78 -13.68 1.55
CA ILE A 98 -7.49 -14.37 1.40
C ILE A 98 -7.48 -15.75 2.08
N GLY A 99 -8.34 -15.98 3.07
CA GLY A 99 -8.40 -17.26 3.81
C GLY A 99 -7.28 -17.43 4.84
N ILE A 100 -6.84 -16.35 5.47
CA ILE A 100 -5.72 -16.34 6.43
C ILE A 100 -6.20 -16.10 7.87
N THR A 101 -5.32 -16.35 8.86
CA THR A 101 -5.63 -16.13 10.28
C THR A 101 -5.60 -14.65 10.67
N ALA A 102 -6.36 -14.29 11.71
CA ALA A 102 -6.33 -12.94 12.28
C ALA A 102 -4.93 -12.55 12.77
N GLU A 103 -4.17 -13.51 13.31
CA GLU A 103 -2.75 -13.33 13.70
C GLU A 103 -1.92 -12.76 12.56
N ASN A 104 -2.00 -13.36 11.36
CA ASN A 104 -1.22 -12.90 10.22
C ASN A 104 -1.63 -11.48 9.79
N VAL A 105 -2.95 -11.21 9.72
CA VAL A 105 -3.45 -9.88 9.34
C VAL A 105 -2.90 -8.80 10.28
N ILE A 106 -2.95 -9.07 11.58
CA ILE A 106 -2.48 -8.14 12.62
C ILE A 106 -0.96 -7.96 12.52
N LYS A 107 -0.20 -9.03 12.32
CA LYS A 107 1.25 -8.97 12.11
C LYS A 107 1.61 -8.06 10.93
N ILE A 108 0.97 -8.24 9.77
CA ILE A 108 1.26 -7.45 8.57
C ILE A 108 0.78 -6.01 8.71
N TYR A 109 -0.33 -5.77 9.40
CA TYR A 109 -0.73 -4.41 9.74
C TYR A 109 0.34 -3.68 10.56
N ILE A 110 0.91 -4.33 11.59
CA ILE A 110 1.96 -3.74 12.44
C ILE A 110 3.22 -3.48 11.61
N ILE A 111 3.63 -4.44 10.77
CA ILE A 111 4.77 -4.27 9.86
C ILE A 111 4.53 -3.09 8.91
N THR A 112 3.34 -3.01 8.29
CA THR A 112 2.97 -1.95 7.35
C THR A 112 2.99 -0.57 8.02
N THR A 113 2.36 -0.45 9.18
CA THR A 113 2.34 0.83 9.91
C THR A 113 3.74 1.27 10.36
N HIS A 114 4.61 0.31 10.68
CA HIS A 114 6.00 0.58 11.05
C HIS A 114 6.86 1.01 9.85
N ILE A 115 6.93 0.21 8.79
CA ILE A 115 7.88 0.47 7.68
C ILE A 115 7.60 1.76 6.92
N TYR A 116 6.32 2.18 6.85
CA TYR A 116 5.90 3.46 6.26
C TYR A 116 5.80 4.60 7.29
N ASN A 117 6.16 4.34 8.55
CA ASN A 117 6.07 5.30 9.65
C ASN A 117 4.72 6.03 9.71
N LEU A 118 3.63 5.25 9.65
CA LEU A 118 2.26 5.77 9.64
C LEU A 118 1.83 6.30 11.01
N TYR A 119 2.57 5.99 12.07
CA TYR A 119 2.29 6.49 13.41
C TYR A 119 2.26 8.03 13.45
N GLU A 120 3.28 8.68 12.85
CA GLU A 120 3.32 10.16 12.75
C GLU A 120 2.15 10.72 11.94
N VAL A 121 1.71 10.00 10.91
CA VAL A 121 0.56 10.41 10.09
C VAL A 121 -0.71 10.35 10.92
N TRP A 122 -0.90 9.28 11.70
CA TRP A 122 -2.05 9.14 12.58
C TRP A 122 -2.03 10.19 13.69
N GLU A 123 -0.90 10.43 14.36
CA GLU A 123 -0.81 11.49 15.38
C GLU A 123 -1.13 12.88 14.80
N ALA A 124 -0.62 13.17 13.60
CA ALA A 124 -0.94 14.43 12.93
C ALA A 124 -2.43 14.53 12.57
N LEU A 125 -3.05 13.43 12.11
CA LEU A 125 -4.48 13.40 11.84
C LEU A 125 -5.31 13.58 13.11
N ASP A 126 -4.98 12.88 14.19
CA ASP A 126 -5.65 13.02 15.49
C ASP A 126 -5.57 14.47 16.01
N ALA A 127 -4.43 15.14 15.80
CA ALA A 127 -4.25 16.55 16.16
C ALA A 127 -5.08 17.52 15.30
N LEU A 128 -5.54 17.11 14.11
CA LEU A 128 -6.42 17.87 13.21
C LEU A 128 -7.91 17.64 13.48
N ASP A 129 -8.25 16.66 14.32
CA ASP A 129 -9.65 16.38 14.65
C ASP A 129 -10.33 17.65 15.19
N SER A 130 -11.54 17.92 14.69
CA SER A 130 -12.33 19.14 14.93
C SER A 130 -11.70 20.48 14.51
N LYS A 131 -10.50 20.50 13.90
CA LYS A 131 -9.85 21.74 13.39
C LYS A 131 -10.05 21.99 11.90
N ILE A 132 -10.39 20.95 11.14
CA ILE A 132 -10.65 21.03 9.70
C ILE A 132 -12.05 20.52 9.35
N HIS A 133 -12.54 20.84 8.15
CA HIS A 133 -13.85 20.40 7.70
C HIS A 133 -13.94 18.87 7.64
N ILE A 134 -15.03 18.30 8.18
CA ILE A 134 -15.21 16.85 8.34
C ILE A 134 -15.04 16.03 7.05
N ASN A 135 -15.49 16.57 5.91
CA ASN A 135 -15.33 15.89 4.61
C ASN A 135 -13.86 15.73 4.20
N ILE A 136 -13.01 16.70 4.54
CA ILE A 136 -11.57 16.67 4.23
C ILE A 136 -10.91 15.68 5.17
N TYR A 137 -11.18 15.78 6.47
CA TYR A 137 -10.69 14.84 7.48
C TYR A 137 -11.02 13.39 7.12
N THR A 138 -12.28 13.13 6.76
CA THR A 138 -12.75 11.80 6.35
C THR A 138 -12.04 11.32 5.08
N THR A 139 -11.77 12.22 4.12
CA THR A 139 -11.02 11.88 2.91
C THR A 139 -9.60 11.46 3.25
N LEU A 140 -8.90 12.21 4.10
CA LEU A 140 -7.53 11.91 4.51
C LEU A 140 -7.43 10.56 5.24
N ILE A 141 -8.31 10.32 6.22
CA ILE A 141 -8.39 9.03 6.91
C ILE A 141 -8.60 7.88 5.92
N ARG A 142 -9.52 8.05 4.96
CA ARG A 142 -9.82 7.01 3.96
C ARG A 142 -8.65 6.74 3.04
N GLU A 143 -7.83 7.73 2.69
CA GLU A 143 -6.63 7.50 1.90
C GLU A 143 -5.60 6.67 2.68
N VAL A 144 -5.37 6.97 3.96
CA VAL A 144 -4.47 6.16 4.81
C VAL A 144 -5.01 4.74 4.99
N GLN A 145 -6.31 4.59 5.30
CA GLN A 145 -6.95 3.28 5.43
C GLN A 145 -6.88 2.46 4.13
N ARG A 146 -7.14 3.10 2.98
CA ARG A 146 -7.04 2.43 1.67
C ARG A 146 -5.62 1.96 1.41
N PHE A 147 -4.63 2.81 1.70
CA PHE A 147 -3.22 2.46 1.56
C PHE A 147 -2.84 1.25 2.44
N VAL A 148 -3.16 1.29 3.73
CA VAL A 148 -2.89 0.18 4.66
C VAL A 148 -3.55 -1.11 4.18
N GLY A 149 -4.82 -1.04 3.74
CA GLY A 149 -5.52 -2.20 3.21
C GLY A 149 -4.86 -2.79 1.96
N GLN A 150 -4.46 -1.94 1.00
CA GLN A 150 -3.79 -2.38 -0.22
C GLN A 150 -2.44 -3.02 0.07
N ILE A 151 -1.61 -2.41 0.92
CA ILE A 151 -0.31 -2.96 1.28
C ILE A 151 -0.47 -4.27 2.07
N THR A 152 -1.41 -4.33 3.01
CA THR A 152 -1.66 -5.55 3.79
C THR A 152 -2.08 -6.70 2.85
N PHE A 153 -2.97 -6.43 1.90
CA PHE A 153 -3.38 -7.42 0.90
C PHE A 153 -2.22 -7.85 0.01
N TRP A 154 -1.42 -6.89 -0.48
CA TRP A 154 -0.25 -7.16 -1.30
C TRP A 154 0.76 -8.03 -0.59
N PHE A 155 1.08 -7.74 0.68
CA PHE A 155 2.04 -8.51 1.47
C PHE A 155 1.58 -9.95 1.66
N MET A 156 0.29 -10.17 1.92
CA MET A 156 -0.25 -11.52 2.09
C MET A 156 -0.13 -12.33 0.81
N ARG A 157 -0.51 -11.74 -0.32
CA ARG A 157 -0.45 -12.39 -1.63
C ARG A 157 0.99 -12.65 -2.10
N ASN A 158 1.92 -11.76 -1.74
CA ASN A 158 3.32 -11.80 -2.16
C ASN A 158 4.27 -12.19 -1.03
N SER A 159 3.80 -12.88 0.00
CA SER A 159 4.59 -13.22 1.20
C SER A 159 5.85 -14.02 0.87
N SER A 160 5.86 -14.79 -0.22
CA SER A 160 7.03 -15.53 -0.71
C SER A 160 8.17 -14.64 -1.22
N LYS A 161 7.88 -13.39 -1.63
CA LYS A 161 8.88 -12.43 -2.13
C LYS A 161 9.82 -11.92 -1.03
N PHE A 162 9.39 -11.97 0.25
CA PHE A 162 10.17 -11.48 1.39
C PHE A 162 10.31 -12.57 2.43
N VAL A 163 11.42 -13.30 2.37
CA VAL A 163 11.75 -14.29 3.39
C VAL A 163 12.28 -13.56 4.63
N ASN A 164 11.73 -13.89 5.80
CA ASN A 164 12.12 -13.29 7.08
C ASN A 164 11.93 -11.76 7.15
N ILE A 165 10.76 -11.26 6.75
CA ILE A 165 10.37 -9.83 6.84
C ILE A 165 10.75 -9.22 8.19
N ASP A 166 10.56 -9.98 9.28
CA ASP A 166 10.86 -9.53 10.64
C ASP A 166 12.32 -9.05 10.82
N THR A 167 13.28 -9.66 10.10
CA THR A 167 14.70 -9.27 10.15
C THR A 167 15.05 -8.11 9.23
N GLN A 168 14.23 -7.84 8.22
CA GLN A 168 14.49 -6.85 7.17
C GLN A 168 13.74 -5.53 7.40
N LEU A 169 13.05 -5.37 8.54
CA LEU A 169 12.19 -4.20 8.79
C LEU A 169 12.93 -2.86 8.70
N SER A 170 14.14 -2.78 9.26
CA SER A 170 14.95 -1.55 9.20
C SER A 170 15.41 -1.22 7.78
N GLU A 171 15.86 -2.23 7.03
CA GLU A 171 16.27 -2.09 5.64
C GLU A 171 15.08 -1.67 4.76
N LEU A 172 13.95 -2.36 4.86
CA LEU A 172 12.72 -2.02 4.14
C LEU A 172 12.25 -0.60 4.44
N SER A 173 12.23 -0.21 5.72
CA SER A 173 11.85 1.14 6.11
C SER A 173 12.80 2.19 5.52
N SER A 174 14.11 1.93 5.50
CA SER A 174 15.09 2.84 4.89
C SER A 174 14.90 2.99 3.38
N GLN A 175 14.62 1.88 2.67
CA GLN A 175 14.39 1.89 1.23
C GLN A 175 13.08 2.60 0.85
N ILE A 176 12.00 2.37 1.63
CA ILE A 176 10.73 3.10 1.47
C ILE A 176 10.95 4.60 1.67
N ARG A 177 11.70 4.99 2.69
CA ARG A 177 12.01 6.40 2.95
C ARG A 177 12.76 7.06 1.79
N VAL A 178 13.71 6.35 1.16
CA VAL A 178 14.39 6.85 -0.04
C VAL A 178 13.40 7.11 -1.18
N ILE A 179 12.42 6.21 -1.38
CA ILE A 179 11.36 6.41 -2.39
C ILE A 179 10.48 7.61 -2.03
N GLU A 180 10.08 7.73 -0.75
CA GLU A 180 9.23 8.82 -0.27
C GLU A 180 9.89 10.19 -0.47
N GLU A 181 11.16 10.33 -0.08
CA GLU A 181 11.93 11.58 -0.21
C GLU A 181 12.20 11.95 -1.68
N ASN A 182 12.28 10.97 -2.57
CA ASN A 182 12.54 11.17 -4.00
C ASN A 182 11.31 10.99 -4.89
N ILE A 183 10.10 11.01 -4.32
CA ILE A 183 8.88 10.65 -5.05
C ILE A 183 8.68 11.51 -6.30
N THR A 184 8.94 12.81 -6.23
CA THR A 184 8.78 13.73 -7.36
C THR A 184 9.79 13.50 -8.48
N ASN A 185 10.93 12.85 -8.20
CA ASN A 185 11.92 12.47 -9.22
C ASN A 185 11.57 11.11 -9.86
N ILE A 186 10.86 10.25 -9.13
CA ILE A 186 10.46 8.93 -9.59
C ILE A 186 9.19 8.99 -10.46
N LEU A 187 8.25 9.87 -10.13
CA LEU A 187 6.99 10.02 -10.85
C LEU A 187 7.20 10.60 -12.24
N TYR A 188 6.55 9.99 -13.23
CA TYR A 188 6.63 10.40 -14.63
C TYR A 188 5.40 11.23 -15.04
N ASN A 189 5.61 12.40 -15.66
CA ASN A 189 4.61 13.27 -16.31
C ASN A 189 3.24 13.35 -15.59
N GLU A 190 2.25 12.60 -16.08
CA GLU A 190 0.87 12.60 -15.58
C GLU A 190 0.76 12.31 -14.08
N TYR A 191 1.63 11.43 -13.54
CA TYR A 191 1.59 11.08 -12.13
C TYR A 191 2.12 12.24 -11.26
N LEU A 192 3.11 12.97 -11.77
CA LEU A 192 3.67 14.15 -11.11
C LEU A 192 2.66 15.30 -11.11
N GLU A 193 1.92 15.50 -12.19
CA GLU A 193 0.83 16.47 -12.25
C GLU A 193 -0.28 16.13 -11.24
N VAL A 194 -0.72 14.87 -11.19
CA VAL A 194 -1.73 14.42 -10.21
C VAL A 194 -1.22 14.61 -8.77
N TYR A 195 0.06 14.31 -8.50
CA TYR A 195 0.68 14.54 -7.20
C TYR A 195 0.64 16.04 -6.82
N ASN A 196 1.12 16.92 -7.69
CA ASN A 196 1.18 18.36 -7.44
C ASN A 196 -0.21 19.00 -7.30
N ASN A 197 -1.19 18.55 -8.11
CA ASN A 197 -2.57 19.02 -8.03
C ASN A 197 -3.23 18.60 -6.70
N THR A 198 -2.98 17.37 -6.25
CA THR A 198 -3.49 16.88 -4.96
C THR A 198 -2.85 17.63 -3.80
N LEU A 199 -1.52 17.82 -3.84
CA LEU A 199 -0.78 18.55 -2.82
C LEU A 199 -1.26 20.00 -2.73
N SER A 200 -1.37 20.71 -3.86
CA SER A 200 -1.85 22.11 -3.87
C SER A 200 -3.30 22.24 -3.39
N SER A 201 -4.17 21.28 -3.70
CA SER A 201 -5.54 21.25 -3.18
C SER A 201 -5.58 21.11 -1.66
N LEU A 202 -4.84 20.16 -1.10
CA LEU A 202 -4.83 19.87 0.33
C LEU A 202 -4.13 20.94 1.17
N THR A 203 -3.07 21.58 0.64
CA THR A 203 -2.37 22.67 1.34
C THR A 203 -3.24 23.90 1.62
N LYS A 204 -4.38 24.05 0.94
CA LYS A 204 -5.33 25.15 1.18
C LYS A 204 -6.09 25.03 2.51
N HIS A 205 -5.98 23.91 3.21
CA HIS A 205 -6.85 23.56 4.33
C HIS A 205 -6.23 23.71 5.72
N ASN A 206 -5.24 24.60 5.90
CA ASN A 206 -4.53 24.82 7.18
C ASN A 206 -3.95 23.54 7.80
N ILE A 207 -3.51 22.61 6.94
CA ILE A 207 -2.86 21.37 7.33
C ILE A 207 -1.35 21.54 7.13
N ASP A 208 -0.56 21.02 8.06
CA ASP A 208 0.90 21.03 7.95
C ASP A 208 1.37 20.38 6.64
N LYS A 209 2.27 21.08 5.95
CA LYS A 209 2.73 20.69 4.61
C LYS A 209 3.38 19.30 4.59
N SER A 210 4.11 18.93 5.65
CA SER A 210 4.75 17.62 5.80
C SER A 210 3.72 16.48 5.80
N VAL A 211 2.61 16.66 6.51
CA VAL A 211 1.52 15.68 6.62
C VAL A 211 0.81 15.52 5.27
N VAL A 212 0.52 16.64 4.60
CA VAL A 212 -0.08 16.62 3.25
C VAL A 212 0.83 15.91 2.26
N GLN A 213 2.14 16.18 2.29
CA GLN A 213 3.12 15.52 1.42
C GLN A 213 3.14 14.01 1.65
N LYS A 214 3.18 13.58 2.91
CA LYS A 214 3.20 12.16 3.30
C LYS A 214 1.94 11.43 2.85
N ILE A 215 0.75 11.99 3.15
CA ILE A 215 -0.53 11.40 2.73
C ILE A 215 -0.66 11.35 1.20
N THR A 216 -0.24 12.41 0.50
CA THR A 216 -0.28 12.44 -0.97
C THR A 216 0.65 11.39 -1.58
N ALA A 217 1.83 11.16 -0.97
CA ALA A 217 2.78 10.14 -1.40
C ALA A 217 2.23 8.71 -1.24
N LEU A 218 1.40 8.42 -0.24
CA LEU A 218 0.86 7.08 0.02
C LEU A 218 0.19 6.45 -1.21
N LYS A 219 -0.55 7.24 -2.00
CA LYS A 219 -1.20 6.75 -3.23
C LYS A 219 -0.21 6.10 -4.21
N PHE A 220 0.99 6.65 -4.29
CA PHE A 220 2.05 6.18 -5.19
C PHE A 220 2.97 5.14 -4.53
N LEU A 221 3.10 5.18 -3.20
CA LEU A 221 3.86 4.19 -2.43
C LEU A 221 3.22 2.80 -2.41
N THR A 222 1.99 2.65 -2.92
CA THR A 222 1.30 1.36 -3.10
C THR A 222 2.12 0.33 -3.88
N VAL A 223 3.00 0.76 -4.78
CA VAL A 223 3.88 -0.11 -5.59
C VAL A 223 5.32 -0.15 -5.09
N SER A 224 5.63 0.49 -3.96
CA SER A 224 7.01 0.62 -3.48
C SER A 224 7.64 -0.73 -3.13
N LEU A 225 6.87 -1.69 -2.63
CA LEU A 225 7.39 -3.03 -2.31
C LEU A 225 7.75 -3.84 -3.55
N ASP A 226 7.01 -3.68 -4.66
CA ASP A 226 7.39 -4.26 -5.96
C ASP A 226 8.70 -3.65 -6.47
N ILE A 227 8.84 -2.32 -6.37
CA ILE A 227 10.08 -1.60 -6.75
C ILE A 227 11.27 -2.09 -5.91
N ILE A 228 11.08 -2.21 -4.59
CA ILE A 228 12.10 -2.71 -3.65
C ILE A 228 12.52 -4.13 -4.01
N HIS A 229 11.54 -5.02 -4.26
CA HIS A 229 11.84 -6.39 -4.64
C HIS A 229 12.65 -6.46 -5.94
N LEU A 230 12.25 -5.70 -6.97
CA LEU A 230 12.98 -5.61 -8.24
C LEU A 230 14.38 -5.01 -8.07
N THR A 231 14.53 -4.03 -7.18
CA THR A 231 15.83 -3.42 -6.84
C THR A 231 16.77 -4.47 -6.26
N ASN A 232 16.30 -5.21 -5.26
CA ASN A 232 17.10 -6.24 -4.58
C ASN A 232 17.44 -7.42 -5.50
N SER A 233 16.53 -7.84 -6.39
CA SER A 233 16.78 -8.95 -7.32
C SER A 233 17.68 -8.57 -8.49
N SER A 234 17.58 -7.33 -8.98
CA SER A 234 18.37 -6.84 -10.13
C SER A 234 19.71 -6.24 -9.73
N ASN A 235 19.88 -5.82 -8.48
CA ASN A 235 21.02 -5.05 -7.96
C ASN A 235 21.23 -3.72 -8.70
N LEU A 236 20.13 -3.05 -9.05
CA LEU A 236 20.11 -1.70 -9.62
C LEU A 236 19.68 -0.69 -8.55
N PRO A 237 20.00 0.61 -8.69
CA PRO A 237 19.55 1.63 -7.75
C PRO A 237 18.03 1.78 -7.74
N ILE A 238 17.48 2.01 -6.55
CA ILE A 238 16.03 2.09 -6.31
C ILE A 238 15.36 3.21 -7.12
N LEU A 239 16.06 4.32 -7.33
CA LEU A 239 15.55 5.46 -8.12
C LEU A 239 15.43 5.12 -9.60
N THR A 240 16.40 4.39 -10.15
CA THR A 240 16.40 3.94 -11.55
C THR A 240 15.25 2.96 -11.80
N VAL A 241 15.08 1.97 -10.91
CA VAL A 241 13.96 1.01 -10.99
C VAL A 241 12.63 1.72 -10.84
N GLY A 242 12.50 2.64 -9.88
CA GLY A 242 11.29 3.42 -9.67
C GLY A 242 10.89 4.23 -10.90
N LYS A 243 11.83 4.97 -11.52
CA LYS A 243 11.58 5.75 -12.73
C LYS A 243 11.09 4.86 -13.88
N LEU A 244 11.79 3.75 -14.12
CA LEU A 244 11.42 2.78 -15.15
C LEU A 244 10.01 2.21 -14.88
N TYR A 245 9.71 1.88 -13.63
CA TYR A 245 8.41 1.35 -13.22
C TYR A 245 7.26 2.32 -13.51
N PHE A 246 7.39 3.60 -13.15
CA PHE A 246 6.35 4.61 -13.39
C PHE A 246 6.26 5.04 -14.86
N GLN A 247 7.37 5.09 -15.58
CA GLN A 247 7.35 5.40 -17.01
C GLN A 247 6.66 4.29 -17.81
N LEU A 248 6.93 3.02 -17.49
CA LEU A 248 6.19 1.88 -18.06
C LEU A 248 4.70 1.96 -17.72
N ARG A 249 4.37 2.29 -16.47
CA ARG A 249 2.99 2.48 -16.02
C ARG A 249 2.24 3.54 -16.83
N SER A 250 2.94 4.62 -17.18
CA SER A 250 2.41 5.70 -18.00
C SER A 250 2.24 5.27 -19.45
N LEU A 251 3.26 4.61 -20.02
CA LEU A 251 3.23 4.11 -21.39
C LEU A 251 2.08 3.12 -21.62
N LEU A 252 1.79 2.25 -20.67
CA LEU A 252 0.68 1.31 -20.77
C LEU A 252 -0.67 1.90 -20.30
N ASN A 253 -0.75 3.20 -19.98
CA ASN A 253 -1.98 3.90 -19.57
C ASN A 253 -2.71 3.22 -18.38
N PHE A 254 -1.96 2.71 -17.39
CA PHE A 254 -2.56 1.98 -16.27
C PHE A 254 -3.47 2.85 -15.39
N ASN A 255 -3.22 4.17 -15.32
CA ASN A 255 -4.13 5.10 -14.66
C ASN A 255 -5.53 5.05 -15.27
N ARG A 256 -5.61 4.99 -16.60
CA ARG A 256 -6.89 4.94 -17.30
C ARG A 256 -7.67 3.66 -16.97
N ILE A 257 -7.00 2.50 -16.96
CA ILE A 257 -7.62 1.22 -16.58
C ILE A 257 -8.15 1.29 -15.15
N ARG A 258 -7.37 1.88 -14.23
CA ARG A 258 -7.74 2.04 -12.82
C ARG A 258 -8.92 2.98 -12.62
N ASP A 259 -8.98 4.08 -13.36
CA ASP A 259 -10.11 5.01 -13.30
C ASP A 259 -11.40 4.33 -13.81
N LEU A 260 -11.32 3.59 -14.92
CA LEU A 260 -12.47 2.82 -15.44
C LEU A 260 -12.95 1.77 -14.42
N ALA A 261 -12.02 1.03 -13.82
CA ALA A 261 -12.33 0.06 -12.78
C ALA A 261 -13.00 0.71 -11.54
N ARG A 262 -12.53 1.89 -11.12
CA ARG A 262 -13.10 2.63 -10.00
C ARG A 262 -14.55 3.05 -10.29
N ASP A 263 -14.80 3.58 -11.49
CA ASP A 263 -16.13 4.03 -11.88
C ASP A 263 -17.12 2.84 -11.94
N MET A 264 -16.66 1.68 -12.43
CA MET A 264 -17.43 0.44 -12.41
C MET A 264 -17.72 -0.07 -11.00
N GLU A 265 -16.78 0.05 -10.05
CA GLU A 265 -16.95 -0.44 -8.67
C GLU A 265 -18.12 0.26 -7.96
N LEU A 266 -18.37 1.53 -8.25
CA LEU A 266 -19.41 2.36 -7.61
C LEU A 266 -20.83 1.85 -7.85
N SER A 267 -21.12 1.34 -9.05
CA SER A 267 -22.44 0.83 -9.43
C SER A 267 -22.56 -0.69 -9.34
N SER A 268 -21.50 -1.38 -8.92
CA SER A 268 -21.41 -2.85 -8.95
C SER A 268 -21.97 -3.54 -7.71
N SER A 269 -22.45 -4.78 -7.89
CA SER A 269 -22.77 -5.71 -6.80
C SER A 269 -21.53 -6.11 -5.99
N TYR A 270 -21.71 -6.72 -4.81
CA TYR A 270 -20.59 -7.16 -3.96
C TYR A 270 -19.57 -8.03 -4.72
N TRP A 271 -20.03 -9.09 -5.39
CA TRP A 271 -19.16 -10.01 -6.12
C TRP A 271 -18.45 -9.37 -7.30
N GLN A 272 -19.11 -8.44 -7.99
CA GLN A 272 -18.47 -7.67 -9.05
C GLN A 272 -17.36 -6.77 -8.51
N ARG A 273 -17.55 -6.13 -7.34
CA ARG A 273 -16.47 -5.35 -6.71
C ARG A 273 -15.26 -6.20 -6.34
N VAL A 274 -15.50 -7.41 -5.81
CA VAL A 274 -14.42 -8.38 -5.53
C VAL A 274 -13.68 -8.74 -6.82
N ALA A 275 -14.40 -9.05 -7.91
CA ALA A 275 -13.79 -9.36 -9.19
C ALA A 275 -12.96 -8.19 -9.77
N ILE A 276 -13.46 -6.96 -9.69
CA ILE A 276 -12.73 -5.76 -10.13
C ILE A 276 -11.43 -5.59 -9.34
N ARG A 277 -11.45 -5.81 -8.02
CA ARG A 277 -10.24 -5.72 -7.18
C ARG A 277 -9.21 -6.76 -7.58
N ASN A 278 -9.62 -8.02 -7.74
CA ASN A 278 -8.73 -9.09 -8.20
C ASN A 278 -8.09 -8.76 -9.55
N LEU A 279 -8.87 -8.21 -10.49
CA LEU A 279 -8.37 -7.75 -11.78
C LEU A 279 -7.35 -6.60 -11.64
N LEU A 280 -7.61 -5.62 -10.77
CA LEU A 280 -6.64 -4.55 -10.48
C LEU A 280 -5.37 -5.06 -9.80
N ASP A 281 -5.46 -6.16 -9.06
CA ASP A 281 -4.33 -6.81 -8.45
C ASP A 281 -3.53 -7.63 -9.48
N GLU A 282 -4.20 -8.31 -10.41
CA GLU A 282 -3.57 -8.93 -11.59
C GLU A 282 -2.84 -7.89 -12.45
N LEU A 283 -3.44 -6.72 -12.66
CA LEU A 283 -2.80 -5.60 -13.38
C LEU A 283 -1.45 -5.21 -12.74
N ASN A 284 -1.34 -5.25 -11.41
CA ASN A 284 -0.08 -4.97 -10.72
C ASN A 284 0.94 -6.10 -10.91
N ASP A 285 0.49 -7.35 -10.92
CA ASP A 285 1.36 -8.49 -11.20
C ASP A 285 1.90 -8.42 -12.64
N TYR A 286 1.07 -8.04 -13.62
CA TYR A 286 1.51 -7.75 -14.98
C TYR A 286 2.56 -6.65 -15.01
N GLN A 287 2.35 -5.56 -14.28
CA GLN A 287 3.34 -4.48 -14.19
C GLN A 287 4.68 -5.00 -13.67
N TYR A 288 4.65 -5.77 -12.59
CA TYR A 288 5.83 -6.35 -11.97
C TYR A 288 6.59 -7.23 -12.97
N ILE A 289 5.92 -8.18 -13.62
CA ILE A 289 6.55 -9.15 -14.53
C ILE A 289 7.13 -8.46 -15.77
N ILE A 290 6.40 -7.52 -16.38
CA ILE A 290 6.88 -6.80 -17.56
C ILE A 290 8.11 -5.96 -17.19
N THR A 291 8.07 -5.26 -16.05
CA THR A 291 9.22 -4.47 -15.57
C THR A 291 10.43 -5.38 -15.30
N GLU A 292 10.22 -6.53 -14.66
CA GLU A 292 11.27 -7.52 -14.41
C GLU A 292 11.92 -8.02 -15.72
N ASN A 293 11.11 -8.33 -16.72
CA ASN A 293 11.59 -8.76 -18.04
C ASN A 293 12.42 -7.69 -18.73
N ILE A 294 11.98 -6.42 -18.68
CA ILE A 294 12.72 -5.29 -19.24
C ILE A 294 14.05 -5.11 -18.52
N ILE A 295 14.04 -5.13 -17.19
CA ILE A 295 15.27 -5.01 -16.38
C ILE A 295 16.22 -6.15 -16.70
N ARG A 296 15.74 -7.39 -16.84
CA ARG A 296 16.59 -8.55 -17.18
C ARG A 296 17.24 -8.40 -18.56
N GLN A 297 16.52 -7.86 -19.55
CA GLN A 297 17.06 -7.61 -20.88
C GLN A 297 18.03 -6.42 -20.92
N ALA A 298 17.74 -5.36 -20.17
CA ALA A 298 18.49 -4.11 -20.15
C ALA A 298 19.63 -4.07 -19.11
N LYS A 299 19.75 -5.08 -18.22
CA LYS A 299 20.77 -5.18 -17.18
C LYS A 299 22.21 -4.89 -17.66
N PRO A 300 22.71 -5.43 -18.79
CA PRO A 300 24.07 -5.13 -19.25
C PRO A 300 24.24 -3.64 -19.59
N THR A 301 23.27 -3.03 -20.25
CA THR A 301 23.30 -1.61 -20.65
C THR A 301 23.14 -0.67 -19.45
N LEU A 302 22.20 -0.98 -18.54
CA LEU A 302 21.94 -0.19 -17.33
C LEU A 302 23.09 -0.24 -16.32
N SER A 303 23.76 -1.40 -16.18
CA SER A 303 24.93 -1.52 -15.29
C SER A 303 26.18 -0.79 -15.80
N LEU A 304 26.31 -0.62 -17.12
CA LEU A 304 27.35 0.21 -17.75
C LEU A 304 27.03 1.72 -17.64
N ALA A 305 25.76 2.08 -17.82
CA ALA A 305 25.22 3.43 -17.75
C ALA A 305 25.40 4.09 -16.37
N LEU A 306 25.13 3.33 -15.31
CA LEU A 306 25.27 3.78 -13.92
C LEU A 306 26.72 4.15 -13.53
N LYS A 307 27.71 3.69 -14.29
CA LYS A 307 29.12 4.09 -14.09
C LYS A 307 29.46 5.42 -14.76
N LEU A 308 28.58 5.95 -15.61
CA LEU A 308 28.81 7.12 -16.48
C LEU A 308 27.91 8.32 -16.14
N ASP A 309 27.11 8.24 -15.06
CA ASP A 309 26.30 9.34 -14.50
C ASP A 309 25.29 9.98 -15.50
N LYS A 310 24.72 9.15 -16.40
CA LYS A 310 23.71 9.54 -17.43
C LYS A 310 22.37 8.84 -17.23
N ASP A 311 21.79 8.94 -16.04
CA ASP A 311 20.65 8.12 -15.66
C ASP A 311 19.35 8.40 -16.43
N CYS A 312 19.03 9.66 -16.76
CA CYS A 312 17.74 10.00 -17.38
C CYS A 312 17.66 9.66 -18.88
N ASP A 313 18.73 9.87 -19.63
CA ASP A 313 18.74 9.61 -21.08
C ASP A 313 18.63 8.10 -21.34
N ILE A 314 19.29 7.29 -20.52
CA ILE A 314 19.38 5.84 -20.75
C ILE A 314 18.10 5.12 -20.32
N ILE A 315 17.39 5.60 -19.29
CA ILE A 315 16.06 5.04 -18.96
C ILE A 315 15.09 5.27 -20.12
N ASN A 316 15.08 6.48 -20.69
CA ASN A 316 14.27 6.77 -21.87
C ASN A 316 14.67 5.89 -23.06
N ASP A 317 15.97 5.71 -23.31
CA ASP A 317 16.47 4.86 -24.38
C ASP A 317 16.06 3.39 -24.19
N THR A 318 16.16 2.84 -22.99
CA THR A 318 15.75 1.45 -22.71
C THR A 318 14.26 1.21 -22.94
N ILE A 319 13.41 2.19 -22.58
CA ILE A 319 11.97 2.11 -22.81
C ILE A 319 11.65 2.33 -24.29
N GLN A 320 12.38 3.20 -24.99
CA GLN A 320 12.24 3.36 -26.45
C GLN A 320 12.69 2.11 -27.22
N GLU A 321 13.78 1.46 -26.81
CA GLU A 321 14.20 0.18 -27.37
C GLU A 321 13.15 -0.91 -27.15
N TRP A 322 12.56 -0.97 -25.96
CA TRP A 322 11.47 -1.91 -25.68
C TRP A 322 10.21 -1.57 -26.48
N HIS A 323 9.86 -0.29 -26.59
CA HIS A 323 8.71 0.20 -27.35
C HIS A 323 8.85 -0.13 -28.84
N SER A 324 10.01 0.14 -29.44
CA SER A 324 10.30 -0.18 -30.84
C SER A 324 10.24 -1.69 -31.12
N LYS A 325 10.78 -2.53 -30.23
CA LYS A 325 10.68 -4.00 -30.35
C LYS A 325 9.25 -4.51 -30.25
N ASN A 326 8.37 -3.82 -29.52
CA ASN A 326 6.99 -4.25 -29.25
C ASN A 326 5.93 -3.37 -29.94
N GLN A 327 6.30 -2.59 -30.94
CA GLN A 327 5.44 -1.57 -31.54
C GLN A 327 4.11 -2.15 -32.07
N ASP A 328 4.16 -3.31 -32.73
CA ASP A 328 2.96 -3.98 -33.25
C ASP A 328 2.01 -4.44 -32.13
N LYS A 329 2.57 -4.98 -31.04
CA LYS A 329 1.80 -5.42 -29.86
C LYS A 329 1.17 -4.21 -29.15
N LEU A 330 1.93 -3.12 -29.01
CA LEU A 330 1.46 -1.87 -28.40
C LEU A 330 0.35 -1.21 -29.22
N ASN A 331 0.47 -1.17 -30.55
CA ASN A 331 -0.59 -0.64 -31.42
C ASN A 331 -1.89 -1.42 -31.27
N ARG A 332 -1.82 -2.76 -31.22
CA ARG A 332 -3.00 -3.61 -30.95
C ARG A 332 -3.60 -3.33 -29.59
N TYR A 333 -2.77 -3.20 -28.56
CA TYR A 333 -3.19 -2.86 -27.20
C TYR A 333 -3.89 -1.50 -27.13
N TYR A 334 -3.31 -0.45 -27.71
CA TYR A 334 -3.90 0.89 -27.71
C TYR A 334 -5.21 0.95 -28.51
N ASN A 335 -5.29 0.28 -29.65
CA ASN A 335 -6.54 0.19 -30.41
C ASN A 335 -7.63 -0.48 -29.57
N PHE A 336 -7.31 -1.58 -28.89
CA PHE A 336 -8.25 -2.27 -28.02
C PHE A 336 -8.67 -1.41 -26.82
N LEU A 337 -7.74 -0.70 -26.17
CA LEU A 337 -8.05 0.26 -25.13
C LEU A 337 -9.01 1.37 -25.63
N ASN A 338 -8.76 1.90 -26.82
CA ASN A 338 -9.57 2.99 -27.40
C ASN A 338 -10.97 2.52 -27.81
N GLU A 339 -11.12 1.34 -28.39
CA GLU A 339 -12.42 0.75 -28.75
C GLU A 339 -13.31 0.52 -27.52
N ILE A 340 -12.71 0.19 -26.38
CA ILE A 340 -13.48 -0.07 -25.16
C ILE A 340 -13.97 1.22 -24.51
N ASN A 341 -13.27 2.35 -24.71
CA ASN A 341 -13.66 3.64 -24.16
C ASN A 341 -14.94 4.23 -24.76
N THR A 342 -15.33 3.80 -25.97
CA THR A 342 -16.49 4.37 -26.67
C THR A 342 -17.81 3.67 -26.32
N ASN A 343 -17.76 2.48 -25.73
CA ASN A 343 -18.92 1.67 -25.39
C ASN A 343 -19.06 1.47 -23.87
N GLN A 344 -20.28 1.21 -23.37
CA GLN A 344 -20.49 0.87 -21.96
C GLN A 344 -19.55 -0.26 -21.53
N LEU A 345 -18.80 -0.02 -20.45
CA LEU A 345 -17.75 -0.89 -19.95
C LEU A 345 -18.32 -1.93 -19.00
N ASP A 346 -18.24 -3.19 -19.40
CA ASP A 346 -18.62 -4.34 -18.58
C ASP A 346 -17.37 -5.07 -18.07
N LEU A 347 -17.54 -5.84 -17.00
CA LEU A 347 -16.47 -6.61 -16.35
C LEU A 347 -15.66 -7.47 -17.34
N SER A 348 -16.34 -8.06 -18.33
CA SER A 348 -15.71 -8.87 -19.37
C SER A 348 -14.69 -8.07 -20.20
N LYS A 349 -14.98 -6.80 -20.50
CA LYS A 349 -14.07 -5.93 -21.26
C LYS A 349 -12.85 -5.55 -20.44
N LEU A 350 -13.04 -5.23 -19.15
CA LEU A 350 -11.93 -4.96 -18.22
C LEU A 350 -11.00 -6.18 -18.10
N MET A 351 -11.57 -7.38 -17.96
CA MET A 351 -10.80 -8.63 -17.93
C MET A 351 -10.00 -8.84 -19.23
N LEU A 352 -10.60 -8.59 -20.39
CA LEU A 352 -9.89 -8.73 -21.67
C LEU A 352 -8.72 -7.73 -21.81
N ILE A 353 -8.89 -6.50 -21.34
CA ILE A 353 -7.80 -5.50 -21.36
C ILE A 353 -6.63 -5.99 -20.54
N ILE A 354 -6.89 -6.47 -19.32
CA ILE A 354 -5.84 -6.92 -18.41
C ILE A 354 -5.16 -8.16 -18.98
N LYS A 355 -5.92 -9.14 -19.49
CA LYS A 355 -5.35 -10.33 -20.15
C LYS A 355 -4.57 -10.02 -21.41
N SER A 356 -4.88 -8.95 -22.12
CA SER A 356 -4.11 -8.56 -23.31
C SER A 356 -2.64 -8.22 -22.98
N LEU A 357 -2.34 -7.90 -21.72
CA LEU A 357 -0.97 -7.69 -21.25
C LEU A 357 -0.12 -8.97 -21.23
N ASP A 358 -0.73 -10.17 -21.28
CA ASP A 358 -0.01 -11.44 -21.46
C ASP A 358 0.89 -11.42 -22.71
N MET A 359 0.52 -10.66 -23.74
CA MET A 359 1.30 -10.52 -24.97
C MET A 359 2.70 -9.94 -24.73
N PHE A 360 2.91 -9.20 -23.62
CA PHE A 360 4.20 -8.60 -23.27
C PHE A 360 5.03 -9.47 -22.32
N ILE A 361 4.43 -10.52 -21.74
CA ILE A 361 5.13 -11.49 -20.89
C ILE A 361 5.75 -12.62 -21.74
N ARG A 362 5.05 -13.02 -22.81
CA ARG A 362 5.50 -14.01 -23.79
C ARG A 362 6.35 -13.39 -24.89
#